data_AF-A0A5B9MC27-F1
#
_entry.id   AF-A0A5B9MC27-F1
#
_cell.length_a   1.000
_cell.length_b   1.000
_cell.length_c   1.000
_cell.angle_alpha   90.00
_cell.angle_beta   90.00
_cell.angle_gamma   90.00
#
_symmetry.space_group_name_H-M   'P 1'
#
loop_
_entity.id
_entity.type
_entity.pdbx_description
1 polymer ?
#
loop_
_entity_poly.entity_id
_entity_poly.type
_entity_poly.pdbx_seq_one_letter_code
_entity_poly.pdbx_strand_id
1 'polypeptide(L)'
;MNDSQTFQTTPSVASASDAGSADSIADQAKATPGGTWRRWLTLENRFLAPLLITSILLVGQLSFGILESWSRTLIAIGIAIAFELVLGKLVVGRFPHLASAYISGISVGILIRSPFIWPYAMCAGLSIMSKYVLRIHDRHLWNPSNFGVSAMLFLYPAAVASLSIQWGNSLWPMLVVWCLGAMIISRLKRFHICLTYVISFIAFAGARSWLTGSPFLANVSPLTGPMYQLFVFFMITDPKTTVRSKWGQCLVAFLVAAVEMILRLAEFIHAPYYALFLVGPVALAIEMRWTRGRSGRPGDAERVLNRDKNADDSAPPRELGPPPTS
;
A
#
# COMPACT_ATOMS: atom_id res chain seq x y z
N MET A 1 -61.89 -31.30 -70.87
CA MET A 1 -61.54 -30.52 -69.66
C MET A 1 -60.04 -30.74 -69.47
N ASN A 2 -59.23 -29.87 -70.08
CA ASN A 2 -58.48 -28.79 -69.40
C ASN A 2 -57.68 -29.35 -68.21
N ASP A 3 -56.38 -29.17 -68.05
CA ASP A 3 -55.35 -28.36 -68.71
C ASP A 3 -54.03 -28.83 -68.04
N SER A 4 -53.02 -29.30 -68.79
CA SER A 4 -51.71 -28.64 -69.03
C SER A 4 -50.84 -28.44 -67.74
N GLN A 5 -49.56 -28.84 -67.58
CA GLN A 5 -48.38 -29.05 -68.44
C GLN A 5 -47.37 -30.02 -67.74
N THR A 6 -46.70 -31.01 -68.37
CA THR A 6 -45.41 -31.01 -69.13
C THR A 6 -44.23 -30.31 -68.41
N PHE A 7 -42.97 -30.78 -68.31
CA PHE A 7 -42.19 -31.83 -69.01
C PHE A 7 -40.77 -32.02 -68.37
N GLN A 8 -40.13 -33.17 -68.64
CA GLN A 8 -38.66 -33.45 -68.82
C GLN A 8 -37.69 -33.39 -67.60
N THR A 9 -36.90 -34.40 -67.17
CA THR A 9 -35.93 -35.37 -67.79
C THR A 9 -34.90 -34.70 -68.70
N THR A 10 -33.56 -34.74 -68.60
CA THR A 10 -32.49 -35.61 -68.03
C THR A 10 -31.14 -34.89 -68.43
N PRO A 11 -29.93 -35.51 -68.50
CA PRO A 11 -29.07 -36.09 -67.46
C PRO A 11 -27.60 -35.54 -67.47
N SER A 12 -26.81 -35.95 -66.47
CA SER A 12 -25.37 -36.35 -66.48
C SER A 12 -24.33 -35.62 -67.37
N VAL A 13 -23.18 -35.23 -66.79
CA VAL A 13 -21.83 -35.83 -67.01
C VAL A 13 -20.70 -34.93 -66.41
N ALA A 14 -19.88 -35.58 -65.55
CA ALA A 14 -18.43 -35.51 -65.29
C ALA A 14 -17.58 -34.20 -65.10
N SER A 15 -16.76 -34.29 -64.04
CA SER A 15 -15.30 -34.05 -63.91
C SER A 15 -14.67 -32.64 -63.98
N ALA A 16 -14.09 -32.29 -62.82
CA ALA A 16 -12.73 -31.76 -62.56
C ALA A 16 -12.31 -30.34 -63.03
N SER A 17 -11.52 -29.73 -62.12
CA SER A 17 -10.54 -28.63 -62.27
C SER A 17 -10.98 -27.17 -62.08
N ASP A 18 -10.29 -26.55 -61.11
CA ASP A 18 -9.79 -25.16 -61.03
C ASP A 18 -10.64 -23.95 -61.46
N ALA A 19 -11.05 -23.17 -60.45
CA ALA A 19 -10.97 -21.71 -60.33
C ALA A 19 -11.72 -21.32 -59.03
N GLY A 20 -11.18 -20.70 -58.00
CA GLY A 20 -10.21 -19.61 -57.97
C GLY A 20 -10.92 -18.29 -57.66
N SER A 21 -11.36 -18.06 -56.41
CA SER A 21 -11.64 -16.69 -55.92
C SER A 21 -11.60 -16.60 -54.40
N ALA A 22 -10.46 -16.11 -53.92
CA ALA A 22 -10.27 -15.19 -52.79
C ALA A 22 -11.21 -15.32 -51.58
N ASP A 23 -10.74 -15.99 -50.52
CA ASP A 23 -11.04 -15.64 -49.11
C ASP A 23 -10.19 -16.48 -48.13
N SER A 24 -8.85 -16.33 -48.17
CA SER A 24 -7.97 -16.99 -47.18
C SER A 24 -6.75 -16.18 -46.74
N ILE A 25 -6.83 -14.85 -46.80
CA ILE A 25 -5.77 -13.96 -46.27
C ILE A 25 -6.38 -12.97 -45.28
N ALA A 26 -6.82 -13.44 -44.11
CA ALA A 26 -7.03 -12.57 -42.95
C ALA A 26 -7.25 -13.37 -41.65
N ASP A 27 -6.35 -14.30 -41.28
CA ASP A 27 -6.31 -14.71 -39.86
C ASP A 27 -4.95 -15.23 -39.38
N GLN A 28 -3.88 -14.57 -39.83
CA GLN A 28 -2.62 -14.56 -39.08
C GLN A 28 -2.47 -13.20 -38.40
N ALA A 29 -3.27 -12.98 -37.36
CA ALA A 29 -3.04 -11.89 -36.43
C ALA A 29 -1.69 -12.12 -35.74
N LYS A 30 -0.68 -11.41 -36.26
CA LYS A 30 0.65 -11.19 -35.67
C LYS A 30 0.59 -11.22 -34.15
N ALA A 31 1.19 -12.24 -33.55
CA ALA A 31 1.63 -12.18 -32.16
C ALA A 31 2.71 -11.08 -32.07
N THR A 32 2.30 -9.87 -31.71
CA THR A 32 3.23 -8.76 -31.44
C THR A 32 4.08 -9.14 -30.21
N PRO A 33 5.42 -9.20 -30.30
CA PRO A 33 6.26 -9.33 -29.11
C PRO A 33 6.37 -7.97 -28.42
N GLY A 34 5.23 -7.42 -27.97
CA GLY A 34 5.13 -6.14 -27.26
C GLY A 34 5.01 -6.34 -25.74
N GLY A 35 5.64 -7.38 -25.19
CA GLY A 35 5.30 -7.89 -23.86
C GLY A 35 6.37 -7.77 -22.78
N THR A 36 7.62 -7.42 -23.11
CA THR A 36 8.69 -7.48 -22.11
C THR A 36 8.67 -6.23 -21.23
N TRP A 37 8.66 -5.03 -21.80
CA TRP A 37 8.71 -3.78 -21.02
C TRP A 37 7.42 -3.50 -20.23
N ARG A 38 6.26 -3.88 -20.77
CA ARG A 38 4.97 -3.81 -20.04
C ARG A 38 4.92 -4.79 -18.86
N ARG A 39 5.59 -5.95 -18.94
CA ARG A 39 5.74 -6.88 -17.80
C ARG A 39 6.66 -6.35 -16.70
N TRP A 40 7.72 -5.62 -17.05
CA TRP A 40 8.54 -4.90 -16.07
C TRP A 40 7.77 -3.76 -15.40
N LEU A 41 6.85 -3.11 -16.12
CA LEU A 41 5.95 -2.08 -15.57
C LEU A 41 4.77 -2.65 -14.77
N THR A 42 4.49 -3.95 -14.90
CA THR A 42 3.68 -4.72 -13.95
C THR A 42 4.58 -5.36 -12.90
N LEU A 43 5.42 -4.57 -12.24
CA LEU A 43 5.89 -4.97 -10.91
C LEU A 43 4.64 -5.29 -10.10
N GLU A 44 4.54 -6.52 -9.61
CA GLU A 44 3.49 -6.88 -8.67
C GLU A 44 3.40 -5.76 -7.62
N ASN A 45 2.18 -5.29 -7.35
CA ASN A 45 1.90 -4.15 -6.48
C ASN A 45 2.66 -4.19 -5.13
N ARG A 46 3.09 -5.40 -4.74
CA ARG A 46 3.89 -5.76 -3.57
C ARG A 46 5.34 -5.24 -3.58
N PHE A 47 6.03 -5.17 -4.72
CA PHE A 47 7.42 -4.73 -4.80
C PHE A 47 7.58 -3.23 -5.05
N LEU A 48 6.48 -2.52 -5.35
CA LEU A 48 6.50 -1.08 -5.55
C LEU A 48 6.94 -0.31 -4.30
N ALA A 49 6.50 -0.72 -3.11
CA ALA A 49 6.91 -0.08 -1.85
C ALA A 49 8.40 -0.32 -1.51
N PRO A 50 8.93 -1.57 -1.54
CA PRO A 50 10.38 -1.81 -1.45
C PRO A 50 11.18 -1.01 -2.49
N LEU A 51 10.73 -0.99 -3.74
CA LEU A 51 11.45 -0.29 -4.81
C LEU A 51 11.47 1.22 -4.56
N LEU A 52 10.34 1.82 -4.17
CA LEU A 52 10.31 3.25 -3.86
C LEU A 52 11.26 3.58 -2.70
N ILE A 53 11.28 2.78 -1.63
CA ILE A 53 12.08 3.13 -0.44
C ILE A 53 13.57 2.96 -0.72
N THR A 54 13.94 1.91 -1.47
CA THR A 54 15.30 1.70 -1.92
C THR A 54 15.74 2.77 -2.93
N SER A 55 14.86 3.20 -3.85
CA SER A 55 15.15 4.28 -4.78
C SER A 55 15.34 5.63 -4.07
N ILE A 56 14.48 5.96 -3.10
CA ILE A 56 14.64 7.17 -2.29
C ILE A 56 15.92 7.11 -1.48
N LEU A 57 16.23 5.94 -0.89
CA LEU A 57 17.50 5.73 -0.20
C LEU A 57 18.69 5.97 -1.13
N LEU A 58 18.65 5.43 -2.34
CA LEU A 58 19.72 5.55 -3.31
C LEU A 58 19.93 7.02 -3.74
N VAL A 59 18.85 7.71 -4.13
CA VAL A 59 18.91 9.14 -4.50
C VAL A 59 19.41 9.98 -3.33
N GLY A 60 18.87 9.72 -2.14
CA GLY A 60 19.26 10.38 -0.90
C GLY A 60 20.74 10.17 -0.55
N GLN A 61 21.22 8.93 -0.66
CA GLN A 61 22.59 8.58 -0.37
C GLN A 61 23.57 9.21 -1.36
N LEU A 62 23.28 9.12 -2.66
CA LEU A 62 24.13 9.69 -3.70
C LEU A 62 24.21 11.21 -3.63
N SER A 63 23.16 11.87 -3.16
CA SER A 63 23.10 13.34 -3.15
C SER A 63 23.59 13.95 -1.83
N PHE A 64 23.32 13.34 -0.67
CA PHE A 64 23.58 13.96 0.65
C PHE A 64 24.18 13.01 1.69
N GLY A 65 24.49 11.75 1.35
CA GLY A 65 24.96 10.79 2.34
C GLY A 65 23.91 10.54 3.44
N ILE A 66 22.65 10.29 3.06
CA ILE A 66 21.55 10.07 4.01
C ILE A 66 21.79 8.88 4.94
N LEU A 67 22.62 7.89 4.64
CA LEU A 67 22.97 6.86 5.61
C LEU A 67 24.01 7.37 6.60
N GLU A 68 23.77 7.15 7.90
CA GLU A 68 24.80 7.36 8.92
C GLU A 68 25.94 6.34 8.80
N SER A 69 25.57 5.10 8.50
CA SER A 69 26.51 4.03 8.18
C SER A 69 25.75 2.89 7.52
N TRP A 70 26.36 2.30 6.49
CA TRP A 70 25.88 1.09 5.86
C TRP A 70 25.73 -0.06 6.86
N SER A 71 26.64 -0.17 7.84
CA SER A 71 26.59 -1.23 8.86
C SER A 71 25.33 -1.14 9.73
N ARG A 72 24.95 0.08 10.15
CA ARG A 72 23.76 0.33 10.99
C ARG A 72 22.47 -0.05 10.26
N THR A 73 22.35 0.35 8.99
CA THR A 73 21.18 0.01 8.16
C THR A 73 21.11 -1.48 7.85
N LEU A 74 22.25 -2.13 7.55
CA LEU A 74 22.30 -3.58 7.34
C LEU A 74 21.90 -4.36 8.60
N ILE A 75 22.32 -3.89 9.78
CA ILE A 75 21.90 -4.48 11.07
C ILE A 75 20.40 -4.32 11.28
N ALA A 76 19.83 -3.14 11.00
CA ALA A 76 18.38 -2.94 11.09
C ALA A 76 17.60 -3.90 10.16
N ILE A 77 18.08 -4.09 8.92
CA ILE A 77 17.48 -5.03 7.96
C ILE A 77 17.63 -6.47 8.45
N GLY A 78 18.83 -6.87 8.88
CA GLY A 78 19.12 -8.22 9.36
C GLY A 78 18.28 -8.58 10.58
N ILE A 79 18.18 -7.68 11.56
CA ILE A 79 17.34 -7.88 12.76
C ILE A 79 15.86 -7.93 12.38
N ALA A 80 15.40 -7.06 11.49
CA ALA A 80 14.01 -7.11 11.03
C ALA A 80 13.67 -8.46 10.37
N ILE A 81 14.54 -8.96 9.48
CA ILE A 81 14.34 -10.25 8.81
C ILE A 81 14.41 -11.40 9.82
N ALA A 82 15.37 -11.39 10.75
CA ALA A 82 15.51 -12.42 11.76
C ALA A 82 14.26 -12.51 12.66
N PHE A 83 13.78 -11.36 13.16
CA PHE A 83 12.56 -11.31 13.96
C PHE A 83 11.33 -11.76 13.16
N GLU A 84 11.23 -11.38 11.88
CA GLU A 84 10.11 -11.76 11.03
C GLU A 84 10.07 -13.28 10.81
N LEU A 85 11.22 -13.91 10.59
CA LEU A 85 11.33 -15.37 10.45
C LEU A 85 10.98 -16.09 11.74
N VAL A 86 11.55 -15.64 12.87
CA VAL A 86 11.36 -16.27 14.19
C VAL A 86 9.90 -16.10 14.64
N LEU A 87 9.38 -14.87 14.70
CA LEU A 87 8.01 -14.61 15.14
C LEU A 87 6.98 -15.13 14.14
N GLY A 88 7.26 -15.07 12.85
CA GLY A 88 6.43 -15.66 11.82
C GLY A 88 6.23 -17.16 12.01
N LYS A 89 7.33 -17.89 12.25
CA LYS A 89 7.28 -19.33 12.53
C LYS A 89 6.58 -19.63 13.86
N LEU A 90 6.90 -18.89 14.93
CA LEU A 90 6.37 -19.16 16.27
C LEU A 90 4.89 -18.78 16.44
N VAL A 91 4.45 -17.65 15.88
CA VAL A 91 3.10 -17.10 16.12
C VAL A 91 2.11 -17.50 15.02
N VAL A 92 2.55 -17.58 13.76
CA VAL A 92 1.69 -17.82 12.60
C VAL A 92 1.86 -19.24 12.04
N GLY A 93 2.90 -19.98 12.47
CA GLY A 93 3.18 -21.35 12.01
C GLY A 93 3.71 -21.44 10.57
N ARG A 94 3.98 -20.31 9.91
CA ARG A 94 4.49 -20.25 8.52
C ARG A 94 5.52 -19.16 8.35
N PHE A 95 6.41 -19.33 7.39
CA PHE A 95 7.36 -18.28 7.03
C PHE A 95 6.65 -17.15 6.27
N PRO A 96 6.61 -15.92 6.82
CA PRO A 96 6.01 -14.77 6.15
C PRO A 96 6.94 -14.25 5.05
N HIS A 97 6.38 -13.43 4.17
CA HIS A 97 7.13 -12.84 3.07
C HIS A 97 8.09 -11.74 3.57
N LEU A 98 9.38 -11.89 3.27
CA LEU A 98 10.45 -11.03 3.80
C LEU A 98 10.42 -9.58 3.31
N ALA A 99 9.76 -9.28 2.18
CA ALA A 99 9.66 -7.90 1.70
C ALA A 99 9.09 -6.92 2.75
N SER A 100 8.13 -7.35 3.58
CA SER A 100 7.61 -6.48 4.64
C SER A 100 8.67 -6.17 5.70
N ALA A 101 9.48 -7.16 6.08
CA ALA A 101 10.54 -6.99 7.06
C ALA A 101 11.68 -6.14 6.50
N TYR A 102 12.03 -6.33 5.22
CA TYR A 102 13.00 -5.49 4.52
C TYR A 102 12.56 -4.01 4.51
N ILE A 103 11.31 -3.72 4.14
CA ILE A 103 10.78 -2.34 4.17
C ILE A 103 10.88 -1.75 5.58
N SER A 104 10.53 -2.52 6.61
CA SER A 104 10.63 -2.04 7.99
C SER A 104 12.09 -1.80 8.42
N GLY A 105 12.99 -2.73 8.15
CA GLY A 105 14.40 -2.60 8.50
C GLY A 105 15.10 -1.46 7.76
N ILE A 106 14.85 -1.29 6.46
CA ILE A 106 15.42 -0.16 5.70
C ILE A 106 14.79 1.16 6.15
N SER A 107 13.49 1.20 6.46
CA SER A 107 12.84 2.40 7.03
C SER A 107 13.52 2.81 8.34
N VAL A 108 13.71 1.86 9.26
CA VAL A 108 14.42 2.12 10.53
C VAL A 108 15.83 2.63 10.26
N GLY A 109 16.58 1.95 9.40
CA GLY A 109 17.96 2.34 9.07
C GLY A 109 18.11 3.72 8.46
N ILE A 110 17.05 4.28 7.87
CA ILE A 110 17.04 5.65 7.32
C ILE A 110 16.54 6.67 8.35
N LEU A 111 15.51 6.31 9.11
CA LEU A 111 14.74 7.27 9.90
C LEU A 111 15.33 7.56 11.28
N ILE A 112 16.13 6.66 11.85
CA ILE A 112 16.77 6.91 13.15
C ILE A 112 18.26 7.22 12.99
N ARG A 113 18.77 8.03 13.92
CA ARG A 113 20.16 8.41 14.06
C ARG A 113 20.66 8.09 15.46
N SER A 114 21.82 7.46 15.54
CA SER A 114 22.48 7.17 16.81
C SER A 114 23.95 6.81 16.60
N PRO A 115 24.86 7.33 17.46
CA PRO A 115 26.24 6.87 17.46
C PRO A 115 26.35 5.37 17.75
N PHE A 116 25.38 4.81 18.49
CA PHE A 116 25.35 3.41 18.88
C PHE A 116 24.64 2.52 17.85
N ILE A 117 25.02 1.23 17.82
CA ILE A 117 24.43 0.24 16.92
C ILE A 117 23.12 -0.33 17.51
N TRP A 118 23.07 -0.51 18.84
CA TRP A 118 21.94 -1.15 19.51
C TRP A 118 20.57 -0.49 19.22
N PRO A 119 20.43 0.84 19.04
CA PRO A 119 19.13 1.44 18.75
C PRO A 119 18.54 1.00 17.42
N TYR A 120 19.38 0.72 16.42
CA TYR A 120 18.94 0.19 15.13
C TYR A 120 18.38 -1.22 15.27
N ALA A 121 19.06 -2.07 16.04
CA ALA A 121 18.59 -3.41 16.34
C ALA A 121 17.28 -3.38 17.15
N MET A 122 17.21 -2.58 18.23
CA MET A 122 16.02 -2.48 19.07
C MET A 122 14.84 -1.86 18.32
N CYS A 123 15.05 -0.80 17.54
CA CYS A 123 14.01 -0.18 16.73
C CYS A 123 13.45 -1.15 15.69
N ALA A 124 14.32 -1.90 15.00
CA ALA A 124 13.91 -2.92 14.04
C ALA A 124 13.14 -4.07 14.71
N GLY A 125 13.64 -4.56 15.85
CA GLY A 125 12.98 -5.60 16.65
C GLY A 125 11.59 -5.17 17.10
N LEU A 126 11.47 -3.99 17.73
CA LEU A 126 10.18 -3.43 18.17
C LEU A 126 9.21 -3.22 17.01
N SER A 127 9.71 -2.77 15.86
CA SER A 127 8.91 -2.60 14.65
C SER A 127 8.27 -3.93 14.25
N ILE A 128 9.06 -5.00 14.16
CA ILE A 128 8.55 -6.32 13.75
C ILE A 128 7.67 -6.94 14.84
N MET A 129 8.05 -6.86 16.11
CA MET A 129 7.25 -7.37 17.23
C MET A 129 5.84 -6.76 17.24
N SER A 130 5.70 -5.46 16.93
CA SER A 130 4.41 -4.77 16.89
C SER A 130 3.41 -5.43 15.94
N LYS A 131 3.87 -6.06 14.84
CA LYS A 131 3.01 -6.77 13.88
C LYS A 131 2.28 -7.96 14.50
N TYR A 132 2.96 -8.65 15.42
CA TYR A 132 2.47 -9.89 16.01
C TYR A 132 1.72 -9.66 17.32
N VAL A 133 2.17 -8.69 18.12
CA VAL A 133 1.60 -8.37 19.44
C VAL A 133 0.42 -7.40 19.31
N LEU A 134 0.56 -6.33 18.53
CA LEU A 134 -0.40 -5.23 18.46
C LEU A 134 -1.32 -5.37 17.24
N ARG A 135 -2.13 -6.43 17.24
CA ARG A 135 -3.06 -6.74 16.16
C ARG A 135 -4.49 -6.92 16.65
N ILE A 136 -5.45 -6.54 15.80
CA ILE A 136 -6.87 -6.75 16.01
C ILE A 136 -7.43 -7.43 14.74
N HIS A 137 -7.98 -8.63 14.88
CA HIS A 137 -8.51 -9.46 13.77
C HIS A 137 -7.52 -9.61 12.60
N ASP A 138 -6.29 -10.03 12.91
CA ASP A 138 -5.19 -10.23 11.95
C ASP A 138 -4.74 -8.98 11.15
N ARG A 139 -5.17 -7.78 11.56
CA ARG A 139 -4.56 -6.53 11.08
C ARG A 139 -3.72 -5.90 12.17
N HIS A 140 -2.53 -5.44 11.79
CA HIS A 140 -1.67 -4.69 12.70
C HIS A 140 -2.30 -3.31 12.94
N LEU A 141 -2.30 -2.86 14.19
CA LEU A 141 -2.96 -1.61 14.58
C LEU A 141 -2.07 -0.39 14.32
N TRP A 142 -0.76 -0.56 14.39
CA TRP A 142 0.25 0.45 14.08
C TRP A 142 1.05 0.12 12.81
N ASN A 143 1.54 1.17 12.15
CA ASN A 143 2.60 1.02 11.15
C ASN A 143 3.85 0.51 11.86
N PRO A 144 4.43 -0.65 11.46
CA PRO A 144 5.53 -1.28 12.18
C PRO A 144 6.72 -0.35 12.41
N SER A 145 7.19 0.29 11.34
CA SER A 145 8.34 1.20 11.41
C SER A 145 8.03 2.43 12.26
N ASN A 146 6.81 2.99 12.13
CA ASN A 146 6.40 4.15 12.93
C ASN A 146 6.33 3.80 14.42
N PHE A 147 5.83 2.60 14.76
CA PHE A 147 5.80 2.13 16.14
C PHE A 147 7.21 2.05 16.73
N GLY A 148 8.14 1.38 16.04
CA GLY A 148 9.52 1.26 16.51
C GLY A 148 10.22 2.61 16.66
N VAL A 149 10.08 3.50 15.67
CA VAL A 149 10.67 4.85 15.70
C VAL A 149 10.10 5.67 16.85
N SER A 150 8.77 5.77 16.97
CA SER A 150 8.13 6.51 18.07
C SER A 150 8.49 5.95 19.45
N ALA A 151 8.53 4.62 19.60
CA ALA A 151 8.91 3.99 20.86
C ALA A 151 10.36 4.32 21.25
N MET A 152 11.29 4.25 20.31
CA MET A 152 12.71 4.55 20.58
C MET A 152 12.95 6.03 20.88
N LEU A 153 12.28 6.94 20.15
CA LEU A 153 12.36 8.38 20.41
C LEU A 153 11.77 8.76 21.78
N PHE A 154 10.78 8.00 22.26
CA PHE A 154 10.17 8.23 23.58
C PHE A 154 10.97 7.59 24.73
N LEU A 155 11.40 6.34 24.56
CA LEU A 155 12.07 5.57 25.62
C LEU A 155 13.55 5.93 25.76
N TYR A 156 14.21 6.29 24.65
CA TYR A 156 15.65 6.54 24.61
C TYR A 156 16.00 7.85 23.88
N PRO A 157 15.40 9.00 24.26
CA PRO A 157 15.62 10.29 23.60
C PRO A 157 17.08 10.76 23.67
N ALA A 158 17.85 10.32 24.68
CA ALA A 158 19.27 10.65 24.81
C ALA A 158 20.17 9.87 23.84
N ALA A 159 19.71 8.73 23.32
CA ALA A 159 20.48 7.85 22.45
C ALA A 159 20.00 7.87 20.99
N VAL A 160 18.79 8.36 20.74
CA VAL A 160 18.12 8.28 19.43
C VAL A 160 17.55 9.62 19.03
N ALA A 161 17.90 10.06 17.82
CA ALA A 161 17.24 11.16 17.14
C ALA A 161 16.58 10.66 15.85
N SER A 162 15.60 11.42 15.33
CA SER A 162 15.07 11.16 14.00
C SER A 162 15.93 11.78 12.91
N LEU A 163 15.76 11.32 11.68
CA LEU A 163 16.37 11.94 10.50
C LEU A 163 15.93 13.41 10.41
N SER A 164 16.85 14.34 10.65
CA SER A 164 16.59 15.79 10.61
C SER A 164 17.33 16.52 9.48
N ILE A 165 18.08 15.78 8.65
CA ILE A 165 18.77 16.34 7.49
C ILE A 165 17.72 16.97 6.58
N GLN A 166 17.88 18.26 6.30
CA GLN A 166 17.17 18.91 5.21
C GLN A 166 17.96 18.63 3.93
N TRP A 167 17.26 18.44 2.80
CA TRP A 167 17.93 18.65 1.52
C TRP A 167 18.54 20.05 1.61
N GLY A 168 19.84 20.20 1.34
CA GLY A 168 20.51 21.50 1.46
C GLY A 168 19.88 22.55 0.54
N ASN A 169 20.63 23.59 0.15
CA ASN A 169 20.09 24.63 -0.75
C ASN A 169 19.71 24.14 -2.17
N SER A 170 19.72 22.82 -2.43
CA SER A 170 19.37 22.20 -3.71
C SER A 170 17.97 21.58 -3.67
N LEU A 171 17.07 22.15 -4.46
CA LEU A 171 15.68 21.67 -4.61
C LEU A 171 15.56 20.43 -5.51
N TRP A 172 16.59 20.11 -6.31
CA TRP A 172 16.51 19.04 -7.31
C TRP A 172 16.23 17.65 -6.72
N PRO A 173 16.96 17.17 -5.69
CA PRO A 173 16.74 15.84 -5.14
C PRO A 173 15.38 15.73 -4.42
N MET A 174 14.96 16.83 -3.78
CA MET A 174 13.63 16.95 -3.20
C MET A 174 12.54 16.74 -4.27
N LEU A 175 12.63 17.44 -5.41
CA LEU A 175 11.67 17.33 -6.50
C LEU A 175 11.65 15.92 -7.11
N VAL A 176 12.81 15.28 -7.30
CA VAL A 176 12.91 13.90 -7.80
C VAL A 176 12.15 12.94 -6.89
N VAL A 177 12.34 13.05 -5.57
CA VAL A 177 11.65 12.21 -4.59
C VAL A 177 10.14 12.49 -4.57
N TRP A 178 9.70 13.75 -4.65
CA TRP A 178 8.28 14.09 -4.77
C TRP A 178 7.64 13.50 -6.02
N CYS A 179 8.29 13.64 -7.18
CA CYS A 179 7.80 13.10 -8.45
C CYS A 179 7.73 11.57 -8.43
N LEU A 180 8.80 10.90 -7.98
CA LEU A 180 8.86 9.44 -7.91
C LEU A 180 7.84 8.89 -6.90
N GLY A 181 7.76 9.49 -5.71
CA GLY A 181 6.79 9.13 -4.67
C GLY A 181 5.35 9.33 -5.14
N ALA A 182 5.03 10.48 -5.74
CA ALA A 182 3.71 10.77 -6.28
C ALA A 182 3.32 9.80 -7.39
N MET A 183 4.24 9.49 -8.31
CA MET A 183 4.01 8.52 -9.39
C MET A 183 3.68 7.13 -8.81
N ILE A 184 4.49 6.64 -7.87
CA ILE A 184 4.30 5.30 -7.29
C ILE A 184 3.01 5.23 -6.47
N ILE A 185 2.72 6.23 -5.63
CA ILE A 185 1.49 6.25 -4.82
C ILE A 185 0.23 6.44 -5.67
N SER A 186 0.32 7.14 -6.80
CA SER A 186 -0.78 7.21 -7.77
C SER A 186 -1.12 5.84 -8.34
N ARG A 187 -0.12 4.98 -8.59
CA ARG A 187 -0.35 3.57 -8.99
C ARG A 187 -1.01 2.75 -7.88
N LEU A 188 -0.73 3.06 -6.61
CA LEU A 188 -1.38 2.43 -5.45
C LEU A 188 -2.80 2.95 -5.19
N LYS A 189 -3.31 3.91 -5.97
CA LYS A 189 -4.61 4.59 -5.76
C LYS A 189 -4.76 5.20 -4.37
N ARG A 190 -3.65 5.70 -3.81
CA ARG A 190 -3.55 6.26 -2.44
C ARG A 190 -3.09 7.72 -2.42
N PHE A 191 -2.99 8.35 -3.58
CA PHE A 191 -2.48 9.71 -3.73
C PHE A 191 -3.33 10.74 -2.96
N HIS A 192 -4.63 10.52 -2.84
CA HIS A 192 -5.52 11.37 -2.05
C HIS A 192 -5.09 11.47 -0.58
N ILE A 193 -4.53 10.42 0.02
CA ILE A 193 -4.06 10.43 1.42
C ILE A 193 -2.88 11.40 1.56
N CYS A 194 -1.88 11.29 0.66
CA CYS A 194 -0.74 12.20 0.62
C CYS A 194 -1.19 13.65 0.41
N LEU A 195 -2.06 13.86 -0.58
CA LEU A 195 -2.53 15.19 -0.94
C LEU A 195 -3.30 15.84 0.22
N THR A 196 -4.21 15.10 0.87
CA THR A 196 -4.96 15.61 2.02
C THR A 196 -4.02 15.99 3.16
N TYR A 197 -3.04 15.14 3.49
CA TYR A 197 -2.08 15.47 4.54
C TYR A 197 -1.24 16.71 4.20
N VAL A 198 -0.71 16.79 2.97
CA VAL A 198 0.11 17.94 2.51
C VAL A 198 -0.68 19.25 2.56
N ILE A 199 -1.90 19.27 2.03
CA ILE A 199 -2.75 20.47 2.03
C ILE A 199 -3.08 20.87 3.48
N SER A 200 -3.43 19.89 4.32
CA SER A 200 -3.74 20.13 5.74
C SER A 200 -2.52 20.68 6.49
N PHE A 201 -1.33 20.11 6.25
CA PHE A 201 -0.09 20.57 6.86
C PHE A 201 0.24 22.01 6.46
N ILE A 202 0.08 22.37 5.19
CA ILE A 202 0.31 23.75 4.70
C ILE A 202 -0.71 24.72 5.32
N ALA A 203 -1.98 24.35 5.38
CA ALA A 203 -3.01 25.17 6.02
C ALA A 203 -2.71 25.38 7.52
N PHE A 204 -2.34 24.31 8.24
CA PHE A 204 -1.94 24.39 9.64
C PHE A 204 -0.59 25.08 9.84
N ALA A 205 0.32 25.08 8.86
CA ALA A 205 1.52 25.91 8.89
C ALA A 205 1.16 27.41 8.83
N GLY A 206 0.14 27.78 8.06
CA GLY A 206 -0.45 29.13 8.05
C GLY A 206 -1.03 29.50 9.40
N ALA A 207 -1.83 28.61 9.99
CA ALA A 207 -2.37 28.82 11.33
C ALA A 207 -1.26 28.97 12.40
N ARG A 208 -0.23 28.11 12.38
CA ARG A 208 0.93 28.22 13.28
C ARG A 208 1.70 29.52 13.09
N SER A 209 1.92 29.94 11.85
CA SER A 209 2.58 31.21 11.52
C SER A 209 1.80 32.40 12.09
N TRP A 210 0.48 32.38 11.96
CA TRP A 210 -0.40 33.40 12.54
C TRP A 210 -0.38 33.39 14.08
N LEU A 211 -0.43 32.21 14.71
CA LEU A 211 -0.45 32.08 16.18
C LEU A 211 0.89 32.43 16.85
N THR A 212 2.01 32.09 16.22
CA THR A 212 3.36 32.23 16.82
C THR A 212 4.13 33.47 16.33
N GLY A 213 3.63 34.15 15.29
CA GLY A 213 4.34 35.23 14.61
C GLY A 213 5.56 34.80 13.79
N SER A 214 5.85 33.50 13.72
CA SER A 214 6.99 32.98 12.97
C SER A 214 6.74 32.96 11.46
N PRO A 215 7.78 33.05 10.61
CA PRO A 215 7.61 33.07 9.15
C PRO A 215 6.87 31.82 8.61
N PHE A 216 5.92 32.03 7.71
CA PHE A 216 5.14 30.94 7.10
C PHE A 216 6.03 29.88 6.44
N LEU A 217 7.03 30.33 5.65
CA LEU A 217 7.95 29.41 4.97
C LEU A 217 8.78 28.58 5.94
N ALA A 218 9.15 29.12 7.12
CA ALA A 218 9.82 28.34 8.16
C ALA A 218 8.93 27.22 8.68
N ASN A 219 7.63 27.48 8.85
CA ASN A 219 6.65 26.47 9.27
C ASN A 219 6.33 25.41 8.21
N VAL A 220 6.48 25.75 6.93
CA VAL A 220 6.33 24.82 5.78
C VAL A 220 7.60 24.02 5.50
N SER A 221 8.77 24.56 5.86
CA SER A 221 10.08 23.95 5.58
C SER A 221 10.22 22.47 5.98
N PRO A 222 9.61 21.94 7.06
CA PRO A 222 9.75 20.52 7.37
C PRO A 222 9.30 19.60 6.23
N LEU A 223 8.29 20.02 5.45
CA LEU A 223 7.74 19.24 4.34
C LEU A 223 8.74 19.03 3.20
N THR A 224 9.76 19.89 3.12
CA THR A 224 10.82 19.71 2.11
C THR A 224 11.74 18.56 2.51
N GLY A 225 11.94 18.29 3.79
CA GLY A 225 12.93 17.31 4.25
C GLY A 225 12.64 15.84 3.86
N PRO A 226 13.69 15.02 3.64
CA PRO A 226 13.56 13.59 3.32
C PRO A 226 12.74 12.80 4.34
N MET A 227 12.82 13.17 5.62
CA MET A 227 12.02 12.56 6.68
C MET A 227 10.51 12.69 6.41
N TYR A 228 10.06 13.88 6.02
CA TYR A 228 8.65 14.16 5.71
C TYR A 228 8.21 13.46 4.45
N GLN A 229 9.04 13.45 3.41
CA GLN A 229 8.71 12.73 2.18
C GLN A 229 8.52 11.23 2.43
N LEU A 230 9.41 10.61 3.21
CA LEU A 230 9.28 9.21 3.60
C LEU A 230 8.02 8.98 4.44
N PHE A 231 7.74 9.86 5.39
CA PHE A 231 6.52 9.79 6.20
C PHE A 231 5.25 9.86 5.33
N VAL A 232 5.17 10.83 4.42
CA VAL A 232 4.01 11.07 3.55
C VAL A 232 3.81 9.93 2.54
N PHE A 233 4.89 9.39 1.98
CA PHE A 233 4.76 8.36 0.94
C PHE A 233 4.70 6.93 1.48
N PHE A 234 5.19 6.64 2.68
CA PHE A 234 5.23 5.27 3.20
C PHE A 234 4.48 5.04 4.50
N MET A 235 4.53 5.99 5.44
CA MET A 235 4.00 5.73 6.77
C MET A 235 2.51 5.99 6.83
N ILE A 236 2.07 7.16 6.36
CA ILE A 236 0.64 7.53 6.39
C ILE A 236 -0.19 6.77 5.35
N THR A 237 0.42 6.32 4.27
CA THR A 237 -0.23 5.60 3.16
C THR A 237 -0.21 4.09 3.30
N ASP A 238 0.40 3.53 4.36
CA ASP A 238 0.58 2.08 4.52
C ASP A 238 -0.76 1.35 4.42
N PRO A 239 -0.95 0.48 3.41
CA PRO A 239 -2.22 -0.17 3.15
C PRO A 239 -2.73 -1.02 4.32
N LYS A 240 -1.84 -1.53 5.17
CA LYS A 240 -2.23 -2.40 6.28
C LYS A 240 -2.82 -1.62 7.46
N THR A 241 -2.50 -0.33 7.57
CA THR A 241 -2.83 0.51 8.74
C THR A 241 -3.72 1.69 8.40
N THR A 242 -4.18 1.79 7.15
CA THR A 242 -5.23 2.73 6.73
C THR A 242 -6.62 2.11 6.87
N VAL A 243 -7.61 2.95 7.18
CA VAL A 243 -9.03 2.59 7.06
C VAL A 243 -9.41 2.32 5.60
N ARG A 244 -10.50 1.58 5.36
CA ARG A 244 -10.93 1.10 4.04
C ARG A 244 -11.60 2.18 3.20
N SER A 245 -12.41 3.05 3.81
CA SER A 245 -13.15 4.08 3.07
C SER A 245 -12.24 5.24 2.65
N LYS A 246 -12.36 5.71 1.41
CA LYS A 246 -11.56 6.85 0.91
C LYS A 246 -11.75 8.10 1.76
N TRP A 247 -13.01 8.38 2.14
CA TRP A 247 -13.35 9.50 3.02
C TRP A 247 -12.71 9.36 4.41
N GLY A 248 -12.76 8.15 4.98
CA GLY A 248 -12.09 7.88 6.26
C GLY A 248 -10.59 8.06 6.17
N GLN A 249 -9.96 7.66 5.05
CA GLN A 249 -8.52 7.86 4.84
C GLN A 249 -8.16 9.36 4.80
N CYS A 250 -8.95 10.19 4.11
CA CYS A 250 -8.76 11.64 4.13
C CYS A 250 -8.95 12.23 5.53
N LEU A 251 -9.99 11.80 6.25
CA LEU A 251 -10.24 12.26 7.62
C LEU A 251 -9.09 11.90 8.55
N VAL A 252 -8.58 10.67 8.48
CA VAL A 252 -7.42 10.24 9.28
C VAL A 252 -6.19 11.07 8.93
N ALA A 253 -5.92 11.30 7.64
CA ALA A 253 -4.79 12.12 7.22
C ALA A 253 -4.87 13.57 7.73
N PHE A 254 -6.07 14.17 7.67
CA PHE A 254 -6.36 15.48 8.25
C PHE A 254 -6.15 15.50 9.77
N LEU A 255 -6.67 14.51 10.49
CA LEU A 255 -6.52 14.40 11.94
C LEU A 255 -5.07 14.19 12.36
N VAL A 256 -4.27 13.43 11.60
CA VAL A 256 -2.83 13.30 11.82
C VAL A 256 -2.16 14.68 11.69
N ALA A 257 -2.46 15.44 10.64
CA ALA A 257 -1.90 16.80 10.48
C ALA A 257 -2.36 17.77 11.60
N ALA A 258 -3.59 17.64 12.09
CA ALA A 258 -4.11 18.45 13.19
C ALA A 258 -3.43 18.11 14.53
N VAL A 259 -3.28 16.82 14.87
CA VAL A 259 -2.54 16.40 16.06
C VAL A 259 -1.08 16.81 15.96
N GLU A 260 -0.47 16.69 14.78
CA GLU A 260 0.88 17.16 14.54
C GLU A 260 1.02 18.67 14.77
N MET A 261 0.08 19.48 14.29
CA MET A 261 0.05 20.92 14.56
C MET A 261 0.09 21.20 16.07
N ILE A 262 -0.76 20.51 16.85
CA ILE A 262 -0.82 20.67 18.31
C ILE A 262 0.51 20.27 18.94
N LEU A 263 1.06 19.12 18.57
CA LEU A 263 2.35 18.65 19.09
C LEU A 263 3.49 19.61 18.77
N ARG A 264 3.48 20.24 17.58
CA ARG A 264 4.46 21.25 17.19
C ARG A 264 4.35 22.53 18.00
N LEU A 265 3.14 22.97 18.32
CA LEU A 265 2.90 24.11 19.22
C LEU A 265 3.35 23.80 20.65
N ALA A 266 3.29 22.54 21.06
CA ALA A 266 3.85 22.04 22.31
C ALA A 266 5.35 21.66 22.21
N GLU A 267 6.05 22.13 21.17
CA GLU A 267 7.50 21.96 20.98
C GLU A 267 8.02 20.52 20.87
N PHE A 268 7.15 19.55 20.54
CA PHE A 268 7.59 18.18 20.25
C PHE A 268 8.31 18.11 18.89
N ILE A 269 9.62 17.84 18.94
CA ILE A 269 10.50 17.75 17.76
C ILE A 269 10.03 16.67 16.77
N HIS A 270 9.58 15.53 17.29
CA HIS A 270 9.21 14.34 16.51
C HIS A 270 7.69 14.24 16.26
N ALA A 271 7.00 15.38 16.19
CA ALA A 271 5.56 15.49 16.06
C ALA A 271 4.88 14.56 15.01
N PRO A 272 5.38 14.39 13.77
CA PRO A 272 4.66 13.58 12.77
C PRO A 272 4.57 12.10 13.16
N TYR A 273 5.63 11.54 13.75
CA TYR A 273 5.65 10.14 14.18
C TYR A 273 4.67 9.88 15.32
N TYR A 274 4.64 10.78 16.31
CA TYR A 274 3.70 10.72 17.42
C TYR A 274 2.27 10.95 16.96
N ALA A 275 2.03 11.89 16.05
CA ALA A 275 0.69 12.12 15.51
C ALA A 275 0.12 10.88 14.82
N LEU A 276 0.89 10.22 13.95
CA LEU A 276 0.47 8.96 13.32
C LEU A 276 0.34 7.83 14.35
N PHE A 277 1.23 7.78 15.34
CA PHE A 277 1.21 6.79 16.41
C PHE A 277 -0.05 6.89 17.27
N LEU A 278 -0.57 8.10 17.49
CA LEU A 278 -1.78 8.34 18.29
C LEU A 278 -3.05 8.15 17.46
N VAL A 279 -3.12 8.74 16.27
CA VAL A 279 -4.36 8.79 15.47
C VAL A 279 -4.62 7.48 14.72
N GLY A 280 -3.58 6.88 14.12
CA GLY A 280 -3.66 5.66 13.33
C GLY A 280 -4.39 4.50 14.02
N PRO A 281 -3.95 4.04 15.21
CA PRO A 281 -4.58 2.91 15.89
C PRO A 281 -6.01 3.19 16.33
N VAL A 282 -6.30 4.42 16.78
CA VAL A 282 -7.65 4.82 17.23
C VAL A 282 -8.62 4.76 16.06
N ALA A 283 -8.24 5.32 14.91
CA ALA A 283 -9.06 5.27 13.70
C ALA A 283 -9.33 3.84 13.24
N LEU A 284 -8.30 2.99 13.29
CA LEU A 284 -8.41 1.59 12.89
C LEU A 284 -9.31 0.78 13.85
N ALA A 285 -9.16 1.00 15.15
CA ALA A 285 -9.97 0.36 16.17
C ALA A 285 -11.45 0.76 16.06
N ILE A 286 -11.74 2.05 15.78
CA ILE A 286 -13.10 2.55 15.56
C ILE A 286 -13.72 1.88 14.32
N GLU A 287 -13.00 1.84 13.19
CA GLU A 287 -13.47 1.17 11.97
C GLU A 287 -13.80 -0.30 12.22
N MET A 288 -12.92 -1.03 12.92
CA MET A 288 -13.12 -2.44 13.22
C MET A 288 -14.35 -2.67 14.10
N ARG A 289 -14.55 -1.82 15.12
CA ARG A 289 -15.75 -1.87 15.99
C ARG A 289 -17.03 -1.59 15.20
N TRP A 290 -17.02 -0.59 14.33
CA TRP A 290 -18.18 -0.24 13.51
C TRP A 290 -18.54 -1.37 12.54
N THR A 291 -17.54 -1.95 11.88
CA THR A 291 -17.77 -3.05 10.93
C THR A 291 -18.42 -4.26 11.61
N ARG A 292 -17.99 -4.58 12.84
CA ARG A 292 -18.58 -5.66 13.66
C ARG A 292 -20.05 -5.39 14.02
N GLY A 293 -20.38 -4.16 14.38
CA GLY A 293 -21.76 -3.77 14.69
C GLY A 293 -22.72 -3.83 13.50
N ARG A 294 -22.20 -3.80 12.26
CA ARG A 294 -22.99 -4.02 11.04
C ARG A 294 -23.23 -5.50 10.77
N SER A 295 -22.19 -6.32 10.81
CA SER A 295 -22.29 -7.77 10.55
C SER A 295 -23.08 -8.55 11.62
N GLY A 296 -23.28 -7.96 12.81
CA GLY A 296 -24.09 -8.54 13.88
C GLY A 296 -25.55 -8.08 13.92
N ARG A 297 -26.04 -7.34 12.90
CA ARG A 297 -27.47 -6.94 12.86
C ARG A 297 -28.35 -8.11 12.39
N PRO A 298 -29.43 -8.46 13.11
CA PRO A 298 -30.31 -9.60 12.78
C PRO A 298 -30.81 -9.63 11.32
N GLY A 299 -31.01 -8.46 10.72
CA GLY A 299 -31.51 -8.36 9.34
C GLY A 299 -30.53 -8.76 8.23
N ASP A 300 -29.24 -8.93 8.51
CA ASP A 300 -28.27 -9.43 7.51
C ASP A 300 -28.27 -10.96 7.46
N ALA A 301 -28.49 -11.64 8.59
CA ALA A 301 -28.67 -13.10 8.64
C ALA A 301 -29.95 -13.53 7.92
N GLU A 302 -31.04 -12.77 8.08
CA GLU A 302 -32.32 -13.01 7.42
C GLU A 302 -32.26 -12.77 5.90
N ARG A 303 -31.45 -11.80 5.43
CA ARG A 303 -31.19 -11.59 3.99
C ARG A 303 -30.36 -12.70 3.36
N VAL A 304 -29.40 -13.27 4.09
CA VAL A 304 -28.61 -14.41 3.59
C VAL A 304 -29.51 -15.66 3.53
N LEU A 305 -30.32 -15.91 4.57
CA LEU A 305 -31.28 -17.02 4.57
C LEU A 305 -32.32 -16.90 3.44
N ASN A 306 -32.88 -15.71 3.21
CA ASN A 306 -33.86 -15.50 2.14
C ASN A 306 -33.23 -15.57 0.74
N ARG A 307 -31.95 -15.22 0.60
CA ARG A 307 -31.23 -15.38 -0.67
C ARG A 307 -31.01 -16.85 -1.01
N ASP A 308 -30.69 -17.67 -0.01
CA ASP A 308 -30.48 -19.11 -0.22
C ASP A 308 -31.81 -19.85 -0.44
N LYS A 309 -32.90 -19.45 0.23
CA LYS A 309 -34.26 -19.97 -0.05
C LYS A 309 -34.74 -19.67 -1.47
N ASN A 310 -34.58 -18.43 -1.93
CA ASN A 310 -35.00 -18.07 -3.30
C ASN A 310 -34.14 -18.74 -4.39
N ALA A 311 -32.92 -19.15 -4.07
CA ALA A 311 -32.04 -19.89 -4.99
C ALA A 311 -32.42 -21.38 -5.09
N ASP A 312 -32.98 -21.96 -4.03
CA ASP A 312 -33.44 -23.35 -4.01
C ASP A 312 -34.80 -23.51 -4.71
N ASP A 313 -35.71 -22.55 -4.53
CA ASP A 313 -37.04 -22.54 -5.20
C ASP A 313 -36.99 -22.28 -6.72
N SER A 314 -35.85 -21.82 -7.25
CA SER A 314 -35.66 -21.57 -8.68
C SER A 314 -34.85 -22.66 -9.39
N ALA A 315 -34.42 -23.71 -8.68
CA ALA A 315 -33.72 -24.84 -9.26
C ALA A 315 -34.71 -25.82 -9.94
N PRO A 316 -34.50 -26.21 -11.21
CA PRO A 316 -35.34 -27.20 -11.87
C PRO A 316 -35.22 -28.56 -11.15
N PRO A 317 -36.29 -29.39 -11.11
CA PRO A 317 -36.27 -30.69 -10.45
C PRO A 317 -35.12 -31.55 -10.97
N ARG A 318 -34.30 -32.09 -10.07
CA ARG A 318 -33.27 -33.07 -10.44
C ARG A 318 -33.95 -34.34 -10.95
N GLU A 319 -33.81 -34.62 -12.24
CA GLU A 319 -34.16 -35.92 -12.81
C GLU A 319 -33.32 -37.01 -12.12
N LEU A 320 -34.01 -37.91 -11.42
CA LEU A 320 -33.41 -39.12 -10.85
C LEU A 320 -33.03 -40.04 -12.01
N GLY A 321 -31.72 -40.14 -12.29
CA GLY A 321 -31.20 -41.12 -13.23
C GLY A 321 -31.56 -42.56 -12.80
N PRO A 322 -31.71 -43.50 -13.75
CA PRO A 322 -32.13 -44.86 -13.46
C PRO A 322 -31.10 -45.58 -12.57
N PRO A 323 -31.57 -46.51 -11.71
CA PRO A 323 -30.70 -47.21 -10.78
C PRO A 323 -29.69 -48.11 -11.52
N PRO A 324 -28.49 -48.30 -10.96
CA PRO A 324 -27.46 -49.11 -11.56
C PRO A 324 -27.91 -50.58 -11.62
N THR A 325 -27.86 -51.16 -12.81
CA THR A 325 -28.04 -52.61 -13.03
C THR A 325 -26.82 -53.35 -12.50
N SER A 326 -27.10 -54.43 -11.77
CA SER A 326 -26.16 -55.39 -11.14
C SER A 326 -25.07 -55.91 -12.06
#